data_AF-A0AAJ2G5X9-F1
#
_entry.id   AF-A0AAJ2G5X9-F1
#
_cell.length_a   1.000
_cell.length_b   1.000
_cell.length_c   1.000
_cell.angle_alpha   90.00
_cell.angle_beta   90.00
_cell.angle_gamma   90.00
#
_symmetry.space_group_name_H-M   'P 1'
#
loop_
_entity.id
_entity.type
_entity.pdbx_description
1 polymer ?
#
loop_
_entity_poly.entity_id
_entity_poly.type
_entity_poly.pdbx_seq_one_letter_code
_entity_poly.pdbx_strand_id
1 'polypeptide(L)'
;MPIKHAAFGLLLFLTFQSARAQESLSKDVDYAYLDKLIAVCKANYPKIKMYQAHISAAETSVKKAKLSYFDIFNFSYLYVPKNDRATPVSASFPFTYQFGFFVNIGAILQKPAMVKQAKSELASAEYDKQSFDLNMEAEVKKRYFTYIQKKAVYRVRSNAALDVESMLENVKKRFVMGQETLEKYNQVLVMQTDHAQNLLNTESEVLIAKSSLEELLGQKLEDIK
;
A
#
# COMPACT_ATOMS: atom_id res chain seq x y z
N MET A 1 -43.22 -4.33 55.79
CA MET A 1 -41.79 -4.39 55.39
C MET A 1 -41.62 -4.14 53.89
N PRO A 2 -41.48 -2.89 53.40
CA PRO A 2 -41.11 -2.64 51.99
C PRO A 2 -39.80 -1.85 51.79
N ILE A 3 -39.06 -1.54 52.87
CA ILE A 3 -37.91 -0.63 52.79
C ILE A 3 -36.63 -1.32 52.28
N LYS A 4 -36.53 -2.65 52.40
CA LYS A 4 -35.31 -3.39 52.01
C LYS A 4 -35.14 -3.56 50.50
N HIS A 5 -36.22 -3.54 49.71
CA HIS A 5 -36.15 -3.68 48.25
C HIS A 5 -35.96 -2.35 47.52
N ALA A 6 -36.39 -1.23 48.12
CA ALA A 6 -36.12 0.10 47.58
C ALA A 6 -34.63 0.48 47.68
N ALA A 7 -33.96 0.07 48.77
CA ALA A 7 -32.53 0.31 48.96
C ALA A 7 -31.64 -0.46 47.96
N PHE A 8 -32.06 -1.66 47.57
CA PHE A 8 -31.31 -2.49 46.63
C PHE A 8 -31.44 -2.00 45.18
N GLY A 9 -32.58 -1.41 44.81
CA GLY A 9 -32.77 -0.77 43.50
C GLY A 9 -32.00 0.54 43.33
N LEU A 10 -31.85 1.32 44.41
CA LEU A 10 -31.11 2.60 44.38
C LEU A 10 -29.59 2.40 44.26
N LEU A 11 -29.05 1.32 44.84
CA LEU A 11 -27.63 0.95 44.74
C LEU A 11 -27.22 0.46 43.33
N LEU A 12 -28.17 -0.08 42.56
CA LEU A 12 -27.93 -0.55 41.18
C LEU A 12 -27.98 0.58 40.13
N PHE A 13 -28.52 1.75 40.48
CA PHE A 13 -28.56 2.93 39.60
C PHE A 13 -27.31 3.83 39.73
N LEU A 14 -26.54 3.68 40.80
CA LEU A 14 -25.35 4.52 41.07
C LEU A 14 -24.06 3.96 40.45
N THR A 15 -24.07 2.77 39.86
CA THR A 15 -22.87 2.16 39.24
C THR A 15 -22.71 2.46 37.74
N PHE A 16 -23.61 3.22 37.13
CA PHE A 16 -23.55 3.56 35.70
C PHE A 16 -22.87 4.90 35.37
N GLN A 17 -22.39 5.66 36.36
CA GLN A 17 -21.76 6.96 36.13
C GLN A 17 -20.25 6.96 36.33
N SER A 18 -19.56 6.25 35.44
CA SER A 18 -18.21 6.66 35.03
C SER A 18 -17.87 6.00 33.70
N ALA A 19 -18.59 6.39 32.65
CA ALA A 19 -18.03 6.37 31.31
C ALA A 19 -16.89 7.40 31.28
N ARG A 20 -15.72 7.00 31.80
CA ARG A 20 -14.47 7.68 31.52
C ARG A 20 -14.42 7.80 30.01
N ALA A 21 -14.39 9.01 29.48
CA ALA A 21 -14.11 9.26 28.08
C ALA A 21 -12.76 8.59 27.77
N GLN A 22 -12.79 7.34 27.31
CA GLN A 22 -11.65 6.73 26.68
C GLN A 22 -11.40 7.58 25.45
N GLU A 23 -10.30 8.35 25.45
CA GLU A 23 -9.72 8.90 24.25
C GLU A 23 -9.32 7.71 23.38
N SER A 24 -10.29 7.24 22.60
CA SER A 24 -10.09 6.18 21.64
C SER A 24 -9.57 6.82 20.37
N LEU A 25 -8.45 6.31 19.86
CA LEU A 25 -7.91 6.65 18.54
C LEU A 25 -8.96 6.50 17.43
N SER A 26 -9.99 5.67 17.64
CA SER A 26 -11.11 5.50 16.71
C SER A 26 -11.85 6.79 16.37
N LYS A 27 -11.82 7.80 17.25
CA LYS A 27 -12.42 9.12 17.01
C LYS A 27 -11.59 10.02 16.10
N ASP A 28 -10.28 9.82 16.04
CA ASP A 28 -9.36 10.60 15.21
C ASP A 28 -9.19 9.99 13.79
N VAL A 29 -9.78 8.81 13.54
CA VAL A 29 -9.72 8.11 12.24
C VAL A 29 -10.87 8.58 11.36
N ASP A 30 -10.54 9.22 10.24
CA ASP A 30 -11.51 9.53 9.18
C ASP A 30 -11.47 8.40 8.13
N TYR A 31 -12.48 7.53 8.17
CA TYR A 31 -12.60 6.42 7.25
C TYR A 31 -12.95 6.88 5.81
N ALA A 32 -13.65 8.00 5.64
CA ALA A 32 -13.95 8.52 4.31
C ALA A 32 -12.67 9.05 3.64
N TYR A 33 -11.83 9.75 4.41
CA TYR A 33 -10.51 10.14 3.95
C TYR A 33 -9.61 8.93 3.65
N LEU A 34 -9.65 7.90 4.50
CA LEU A 34 -8.90 6.65 4.27
C LEU A 34 -9.28 5.96 2.95
N ASP A 35 -10.57 5.88 2.62
CA ASP A 35 -11.02 5.31 1.34
C ASP A 35 -10.49 6.12 0.15
N LYS A 36 -10.43 7.44 0.29
CA LYS A 36 -9.83 8.35 -0.69
C LYS A 36 -8.33 8.10 -0.85
N LEU A 37 -7.60 7.87 0.24
CA LEU A 37 -6.17 7.51 0.19
C LEU A 37 -5.96 6.18 -0.54
N ILE A 38 -6.81 5.19 -0.32
CA ILE A 38 -6.77 3.91 -1.02
C ILE A 38 -7.00 4.11 -2.53
N ALA A 39 -7.98 4.94 -2.90
CA ALA A 39 -8.27 5.27 -4.29
C ALA A 39 -7.10 5.99 -4.98
N VAL A 40 -6.47 6.96 -4.30
CA VAL A 40 -5.28 7.67 -4.79
C VAL A 40 -4.12 6.70 -4.99
N CYS A 41 -3.84 5.84 -4.01
CA CYS A 41 -2.80 4.82 -4.12
C CYS A 41 -3.06 3.93 -5.35
N LYS A 42 -4.31 3.49 -5.53
CA LYS A 42 -4.73 2.69 -6.68
C LYS A 42 -4.49 3.38 -8.04
N ALA A 43 -4.63 4.70 -8.10
CA ALA A 43 -4.42 5.47 -9.32
C ALA A 43 -2.94 5.72 -9.62
N ASN A 44 -2.13 5.98 -8.60
CA ASN A 44 -0.78 6.50 -8.77
C ASN A 44 0.32 5.43 -8.67
N TYR A 45 0.09 4.34 -7.94
CA TYR A 45 1.17 3.43 -7.56
C TYR A 45 1.71 2.61 -8.75
N PRO A 46 3.02 2.72 -9.10
CA PRO A 46 3.57 2.10 -10.32
C PRO A 46 3.41 0.58 -10.41
N LYS A 47 3.40 -0.14 -9.28
CA LYS A 47 3.22 -1.60 -9.28
C LYS A 47 1.89 -2.03 -9.88
N ILE A 48 0.85 -1.21 -9.81
CA ILE A 48 -0.45 -1.53 -10.42
C ILE A 48 -0.31 -1.62 -11.94
N LYS A 49 0.42 -0.68 -12.55
CA LYS A 49 0.71 -0.69 -13.99
C LYS A 49 1.54 -1.92 -14.37
N MET A 50 2.50 -2.31 -13.51
CA MET A 50 3.28 -3.53 -13.70
C MET A 50 2.38 -4.78 -13.71
N TYR A 51 1.48 -4.95 -12.73
CA TYR A 51 0.55 -6.09 -12.71
C TYR A 51 -0.41 -6.09 -13.92
N GLN A 52 -0.92 -4.93 -14.33
CA GLN A 52 -1.74 -4.82 -15.54
C GLN A 52 -0.95 -5.24 -16.80
N ALA A 53 0.31 -4.86 -16.91
CA ALA A 53 1.18 -5.29 -18.01
C ALA A 53 1.43 -6.80 -17.98
N HIS A 54 1.62 -7.41 -16.81
CA HIS A 54 1.76 -8.86 -16.67
C HIS A 54 0.51 -9.61 -17.11
N ILE A 55 -0.69 -9.15 -16.70
CA ILE A 55 -1.96 -9.72 -17.16
C ILE A 55 -2.07 -9.61 -18.68
N SER A 56 -1.80 -8.42 -19.24
CA SER A 56 -1.86 -8.18 -20.68
C SER A 56 -0.90 -9.08 -21.47
N ALA A 57 0.30 -9.33 -20.93
CA ALA A 57 1.27 -10.25 -21.49
C ALA A 57 0.75 -11.70 -21.46
N ALA A 58 0.19 -12.14 -20.34
CA ALA A 58 -0.39 -13.48 -20.20
C ALA A 58 -1.61 -13.69 -21.12
N GLU A 59 -2.48 -12.69 -21.28
CA GLU A 59 -3.58 -12.71 -22.25
C GLU A 59 -3.05 -12.86 -23.68
N THR A 60 -1.97 -12.14 -24.01
CA THR A 60 -1.31 -12.23 -25.31
C THR A 60 -0.72 -13.62 -25.53
N SER A 61 -0.15 -14.24 -24.50
CA SER A 61 0.32 -15.63 -24.53
C SER A 61 -0.83 -16.61 -24.79
N VAL A 62 -2.00 -16.43 -24.16
CA VAL A 62 -3.20 -17.23 -24.45
C VAL A 62 -3.63 -17.08 -25.91
N LYS A 63 -3.66 -15.84 -26.43
CA LYS A 63 -4.00 -15.56 -27.84
C LYS A 63 -2.99 -16.23 -28.78
N LYS A 64 -1.68 -16.12 -28.50
CA LYS A 64 -0.62 -16.77 -29.25
C LYS A 64 -0.76 -18.30 -29.24
N ALA A 65 -1.02 -18.89 -28.09
CA ALA A 65 -1.24 -20.34 -27.97
C ALA A 65 -2.46 -20.80 -28.79
N LYS A 66 -3.55 -20.01 -28.83
CA LYS A 66 -4.71 -20.30 -29.69
C LYS A 66 -4.38 -20.11 -31.18
N LEU A 67 -3.65 -19.07 -31.54
CA LEU A 67 -3.24 -18.83 -32.92
C LEU A 67 -2.28 -19.89 -33.44
N SER A 68 -1.52 -20.54 -32.55
CA SER A 68 -0.61 -21.62 -32.93
C SER A 68 -1.32 -22.76 -33.67
N TYR A 69 -2.63 -22.94 -33.51
CA TYR A 69 -3.40 -23.90 -34.31
C TYR A 69 -3.27 -23.65 -35.83
N PHE A 70 -3.08 -22.40 -36.23
CA PHE A 70 -2.88 -21.98 -37.62
C PHE A 70 -1.43 -22.06 -38.10
N ASP A 71 -0.47 -22.50 -37.26
CA ASP A 71 0.93 -22.70 -37.67
C ASP A 71 1.10 -23.76 -38.78
N ILE A 72 0.01 -24.48 -39.12
CA ILE A 72 -0.04 -25.40 -40.26
C ILE A 72 0.08 -24.69 -41.61
N PHE A 73 -0.29 -23.41 -41.67
CA PHE A 73 -0.24 -22.61 -42.90
C PHE A 73 1.13 -21.94 -43.01
N ASN A 74 1.82 -22.15 -44.14
CA ASN A 74 3.07 -21.48 -44.43
C ASN A 74 3.00 -20.78 -45.78
N PHE A 75 3.42 -19.52 -45.80
CA PHE A 75 3.57 -18.73 -47.02
C PHE A 75 5.06 -18.39 -47.18
N SER A 76 5.64 -18.77 -48.32
CA SER A 76 7.02 -18.43 -48.64
C SER A 76 7.13 -17.77 -50.02
N TYR A 77 8.04 -16.80 -50.10
CA TYR A 77 8.40 -16.10 -51.32
C TYR A 77 9.90 -16.29 -51.52
N LEU A 78 10.28 -16.94 -52.61
CA LEU A 78 11.67 -17.20 -52.95
C LEU A 78 12.04 -16.39 -54.19
N TYR A 79 13.06 -15.55 -54.04
CA TYR A 79 13.73 -14.87 -55.15
C TYR A 79 15.08 -15.51 -55.39
N VAL A 80 15.30 -16.03 -56.60
CA VAL A 80 16.59 -16.60 -57.01
C VAL A 80 17.19 -15.69 -58.08
N PRO A 81 18.18 -14.85 -57.73
CA PRO A 81 18.86 -14.01 -58.72
C PRO A 81 19.60 -14.88 -59.74
N LYS A 82 19.56 -14.47 -61.00
CA LYS A 82 20.17 -15.20 -62.12
C LYS A 82 21.70 -15.23 -61.92
N ASN A 83 22.29 -16.42 -61.80
CA ASN A 83 23.74 -16.59 -61.93
C ASN A 83 24.06 -16.90 -63.38
N ASP A 84 24.96 -16.12 -64.00
CA ASP A 84 25.40 -16.26 -65.40
C ASP A 84 26.25 -17.54 -65.68
N ARG A 85 26.21 -18.54 -64.79
CA ARG A 85 27.03 -19.76 -64.84
C ARG A 85 26.25 -21.09 -64.73
N ALA A 86 24.94 -21.09 -64.97
CA ALA A 86 24.13 -22.30 -64.99
C ALA A 86 23.84 -22.78 -66.42
N THR A 87 24.04 -24.07 -66.66
CA THR A 87 23.77 -24.80 -67.91
C THR A 87 22.32 -24.64 -68.40
N PRO A 88 22.07 -24.64 -69.73
CA PRO A 88 20.81 -24.23 -70.33
C PRO A 88 19.78 -25.37 -70.33
N VAL A 89 19.31 -25.81 -69.16
CA VAL A 89 18.33 -26.91 -69.08
C VAL A 89 16.97 -26.50 -68.47
N SER A 90 16.80 -25.31 -67.90
CA SER A 90 15.45 -24.74 -67.72
C SER A 90 15.51 -23.24 -67.46
N ALA A 91 14.70 -22.48 -68.20
CA ALA A 91 14.39 -21.10 -67.86
C ALA A 91 13.49 -21.12 -66.61
N SER A 92 14.08 -21.17 -65.42
CA SER A 92 13.34 -21.04 -64.17
C SER A 92 12.93 -19.58 -63.98
N PHE A 93 11.66 -19.34 -63.64
CA PHE A 93 11.19 -18.01 -63.26
C PHE A 93 11.99 -17.53 -62.03
N PRO A 94 12.48 -16.27 -62.01
CA PRO A 94 13.31 -15.77 -60.90
C PRO A 94 12.53 -15.58 -59.59
N PHE A 95 11.20 -15.67 -59.65
CA PHE A 95 10.28 -15.54 -58.51
C PHE A 95 9.42 -16.79 -58.40
N THR A 96 9.34 -17.36 -57.20
CA THR A 96 8.44 -18.46 -56.88
C THR A 96 7.65 -18.12 -55.61
N TYR A 97 6.32 -18.08 -55.74
CA TYR A 97 5.40 -18.06 -54.60
C TYR A 97 5.04 -19.50 -54.23
N GLN A 98 5.22 -19.88 -52.98
CA GLN A 98 4.82 -21.21 -52.50
C GLN A 98 3.86 -21.03 -51.33
N PHE A 99 2.71 -21.71 -51.43
CA PHE A 99 1.77 -21.86 -50.34
C PHE A 99 1.73 -23.34 -49.97
N GLY A 100 2.04 -23.63 -48.71
CA GLY A 100 2.19 -25.01 -48.23
C GLY A 100 1.46 -25.23 -46.92
N PHE A 101 1.04 -26.48 -46.72
CA PHE A 101 0.53 -26.95 -45.45
C PHE A 101 1.55 -27.90 -44.83
N PHE A 102 2.00 -27.61 -43.61
CA PHE A 102 2.89 -28.50 -42.86
C PHE A 102 2.17 -28.99 -41.61
N VAL A 103 1.81 -30.27 -41.59
CA VAL A 103 1.04 -30.87 -40.49
C VAL A 103 1.99 -31.72 -39.64
N ASN A 104 2.34 -31.21 -38.46
CA ASN A 104 3.01 -31.99 -37.42
C ASN A 104 1.97 -32.50 -36.41
N ILE A 105 1.61 -33.78 -36.52
CA ILE A 105 0.56 -34.40 -35.67
C ILE A 105 0.95 -34.35 -34.19
N GLY A 106 2.21 -34.62 -33.85
CA GLY A 106 2.71 -34.54 -32.47
C GLY A 106 2.55 -33.15 -31.87
N ALA A 107 2.89 -32.10 -32.64
CA ALA A 107 2.71 -30.72 -32.22
C ALA A 107 1.23 -30.35 -32.05
N ILE A 108 0.34 -30.81 -32.95
CA ILE A 108 -1.10 -30.57 -32.87
C ILE A 108 -1.71 -31.19 -31.61
N LEU A 109 -1.32 -32.42 -31.26
CA LEU A 109 -1.79 -33.10 -30.05
C LEU A 109 -1.37 -32.38 -28.76
N GLN A 110 -0.28 -31.61 -28.78
CA GLN A 110 0.20 -30.83 -27.63
C GLN A 110 -0.49 -29.47 -27.49
N LYS A 111 -1.09 -28.91 -28.56
CA LYS A 111 -1.71 -27.57 -28.55
C LYS A 111 -2.79 -27.38 -27.48
N PRO A 112 -3.71 -28.33 -27.21
CA PRO A 112 -4.69 -28.18 -26.14
C PRO A 112 -4.03 -27.99 -24.76
N ALA A 113 -2.96 -28.75 -24.48
CA ALA A 113 -2.21 -28.64 -23.23
C ALA A 113 -1.52 -27.27 -23.12
N MET A 114 -0.91 -26.77 -24.20
CA MET A 114 -0.30 -25.44 -24.24
C MET A 114 -1.33 -24.32 -24.00
N VAL A 115 -2.53 -24.40 -24.60
CA VAL A 115 -3.59 -23.42 -24.34
C VAL A 115 -4.08 -23.49 -22.89
N LYS A 116 -4.22 -24.70 -22.34
CA LYS A 116 -4.59 -24.87 -20.93
C LYS A 116 -3.52 -24.26 -20.00
N GLN A 117 -2.25 -24.50 -20.27
CA GLN A 117 -1.13 -23.93 -19.53
C GLN A 117 -1.17 -22.39 -19.58
N ALA A 118 -1.25 -21.79 -20.76
CA ALA A 118 -1.30 -20.34 -20.91
C ALA A 118 -2.51 -19.71 -20.17
N LYS A 119 -3.66 -20.39 -20.15
CA LYS A 119 -4.83 -19.94 -19.35
C LYS A 119 -4.57 -20.01 -17.85
N SER A 120 -3.90 -21.05 -17.38
CA SER A 120 -3.51 -21.16 -15.97
C SER A 120 -2.50 -20.07 -15.59
N GLU A 121 -1.56 -19.74 -16.47
CA GLU A 121 -0.61 -18.62 -16.27
C GLU A 121 -1.35 -17.27 -16.21
N LEU A 122 -2.34 -17.04 -17.07
CA LEU A 122 -3.20 -15.84 -17.00
C LEU A 122 -3.96 -15.76 -15.66
N ALA A 123 -4.61 -16.85 -15.25
CA ALA A 123 -5.32 -16.89 -13.97
C ALA A 123 -4.36 -16.62 -12.79
N SER A 124 -3.13 -17.16 -12.84
CA SER A 124 -2.10 -16.87 -11.83
C SER A 124 -1.79 -15.37 -11.77
N ALA A 125 -1.57 -14.72 -12.91
CA ALA A 125 -1.29 -13.28 -12.96
C ALA A 125 -2.47 -12.43 -12.43
N GLU A 126 -3.71 -12.85 -12.67
CA GLU A 126 -4.90 -12.21 -12.11
C GLU A 126 -4.96 -12.35 -10.58
N TYR A 127 -4.69 -13.55 -10.05
CA TYR A 127 -4.64 -13.78 -8.60
C TYR A 127 -3.50 -13.04 -7.92
N ASP A 128 -2.34 -12.94 -8.57
CA ASP A 128 -1.22 -12.15 -8.06
C ASP A 128 -1.60 -10.66 -7.94
N LYS A 129 -2.31 -10.12 -8.94
CA LYS A 129 -2.83 -8.75 -8.86
C LYS A 129 -3.86 -8.60 -7.73
N GLN A 130 -4.78 -9.54 -7.56
CA GLN A 130 -5.79 -9.48 -6.49
C GLN A 130 -5.14 -9.52 -5.11
N SER A 131 -4.17 -10.42 -4.91
CA SER A 131 -3.37 -10.50 -3.69
C SER A 131 -2.62 -9.19 -3.44
N PHE A 132 -2.03 -8.61 -4.47
CA PHE A 132 -1.37 -7.32 -4.37
C PHE A 132 -2.35 -6.19 -3.98
N ASP A 133 -3.53 -6.11 -4.59
CA ASP A 133 -4.54 -5.10 -4.29
C ASP A 133 -4.98 -5.15 -2.82
N LEU A 134 -5.18 -6.35 -2.28
CA LEU A 134 -5.51 -6.57 -0.85
C LEU A 134 -4.38 -6.14 0.07
N ASN A 135 -3.14 -6.54 -0.24
CA ASN A 135 -1.97 -6.18 0.57
C ASN A 135 -1.68 -4.68 0.56
N MET A 136 -1.83 -4.04 -0.60
CA MET A 136 -1.67 -2.60 -0.73
C MET A 136 -2.72 -1.84 0.06
N GLU A 137 -3.98 -2.28 0.03
CA GLU A 137 -5.03 -1.69 0.85
C GLU A 137 -4.73 -1.82 2.35
N ALA A 138 -4.29 -2.99 2.80
CA ALA A 138 -3.88 -3.21 4.18
C ALA A 138 -2.70 -2.30 4.59
N GLU A 139 -1.73 -2.11 3.70
CA GLU A 139 -0.56 -1.27 3.95
C GLU A 139 -0.93 0.22 4.04
N VAL A 140 -1.83 0.71 3.17
CA VAL A 140 -2.36 2.09 3.28
C VAL A 140 -3.05 2.30 4.62
N LYS A 141 -3.92 1.37 5.03
CA LYS A 141 -4.62 1.42 6.33
C LYS A 141 -3.63 1.45 7.48
N LYS A 142 -2.65 0.56 7.48
CA LYS A 142 -1.59 0.47 8.50
C LYS A 142 -0.80 1.77 8.62
N ARG A 143 -0.33 2.34 7.50
CA ARG A 143 0.44 3.59 7.51
C ARG A 143 -0.41 4.78 7.96
N TYR A 144 -1.66 4.84 7.53
CA TYR A 144 -2.60 5.87 7.97
C TYR A 144 -2.87 5.80 9.48
N PHE A 145 -3.20 4.62 10.01
CA PHE A 145 -3.41 4.45 11.45
C PHE A 145 -2.16 4.76 12.27
N THR A 146 -0.98 4.40 11.75
CA THR A 146 0.30 4.77 12.36
C THR A 146 0.45 6.29 12.42
N TYR A 147 0.19 7.01 11.32
CA TYR A 147 0.25 8.46 11.27
C TYR A 147 -0.72 9.13 12.26
N ILE A 148 -1.98 8.67 12.30
CA ILE A 148 -2.97 9.17 13.27
C ILE A 148 -2.54 8.91 14.71
N GLN A 149 -2.02 7.70 15.00
CA GLN A 149 -1.48 7.37 16.31
C GLN A 149 -0.33 8.31 16.71
N LYS A 150 0.65 8.54 15.82
CA LYS A 150 1.78 9.43 16.10
C LYS A 150 1.31 10.87 16.34
N LYS A 151 0.33 11.36 15.58
CA LYS A 151 -0.27 12.68 15.82
C LYS A 151 -0.94 12.78 17.19
N ALA A 152 -1.67 11.76 17.61
CA ALA A 152 -2.29 11.73 18.93
C ALA A 152 -1.24 11.74 20.05
N VAL A 153 -0.18 10.93 19.91
CA VAL A 153 0.93 10.90 20.88
C VAL A 153 1.61 12.27 20.95
N TYR A 154 1.90 12.89 19.81
CA TYR A 154 2.48 14.24 19.76
C TYR A 154 1.58 15.26 20.50
N ARG A 155 0.26 15.24 20.28
CA ARG A 155 -0.70 16.12 20.97
C ARG A 155 -0.59 15.98 22.49
N VAL A 156 -0.57 14.74 23.00
CA VAL A 156 -0.46 14.47 24.45
C VAL A 156 0.89 14.94 25.00
N ARG A 157 1.98 14.66 24.29
CA ARG A 157 3.34 15.07 24.71
C ARG A 157 3.53 16.58 24.68
N SER A 158 2.95 17.26 23.70
CA SER A 158 2.96 18.71 23.59
C SER A 158 2.26 19.35 24.79
N ASN A 159 1.07 18.86 25.16
CA ASN A 159 0.37 19.34 26.36
C ASN A 159 1.19 19.09 27.64
N ALA A 160 1.77 17.90 27.80
CA ALA A 160 2.61 17.58 28.95
C ALA A 160 3.88 18.46 29.03
N ALA A 161 4.46 18.83 27.89
CA ALA A 161 5.61 19.74 27.85
C ALA A 161 5.23 21.16 28.32
N LEU A 162 4.06 21.67 27.89
CA LEU A 162 3.53 22.96 28.32
C LEU A 162 3.23 23.00 29.84
N ASP A 163 2.68 21.91 30.38
CA ASP A 163 2.42 21.78 31.82
C ASP A 163 3.72 21.82 32.63
N VAL A 164 4.75 21.11 32.17
CA VAL A 164 6.08 21.08 32.82
C VAL A 164 6.79 22.43 32.70
N GLU A 165 6.65 23.13 31.58
CA GLU A 165 7.20 24.48 31.40
C GLU A 165 6.56 25.48 32.38
N SER A 166 5.24 25.42 32.53
CA SER A 166 4.49 26.22 33.51
C SER A 166 4.92 25.90 34.95
N MET A 167 5.15 24.62 35.25
CA MET A 167 5.66 24.18 36.55
C MET A 167 7.08 24.70 36.83
N LEU A 168 7.97 24.64 35.83
CA LEU A 168 9.34 25.14 35.94
C LEU A 168 9.33 26.65 36.24
N GLU A 169 8.49 27.42 35.55
CA GLU A 169 8.37 28.86 35.80
C GLU A 169 7.94 29.17 37.25
N ASN A 170 6.95 28.43 37.76
CA ASN A 170 6.47 28.58 39.13
C ASN A 170 7.56 28.24 40.16
N VAL A 171 8.23 27.09 39.99
CA VAL A 171 9.29 26.61 40.88
C VAL A 171 10.48 27.56 40.85
N LYS A 172 10.86 28.08 39.67
CA LYS A 172 11.92 29.09 39.53
C LYS A 172 11.61 30.35 40.32
N LYS A 173 10.37 30.88 40.21
CA LYS A 173 9.93 32.06 40.96
C LYS A 173 10.03 31.84 42.47
N ARG A 174 9.52 30.71 42.97
CA ARG A 174 9.57 30.36 44.40
C ARG A 174 10.99 30.15 44.91
N PHE A 175 11.87 29.53 44.11
CA PHE A 175 13.28 29.34 44.44
C PHE A 175 14.00 30.69 44.61
N VAL A 176 13.80 31.63 43.67
CA VAL A 176 14.38 32.99 43.75
C VAL A 176 13.92 33.74 45.00
N MET A 177 12.68 33.48 45.46
CA MET A 177 12.14 34.03 46.70
C MET A 177 12.60 33.28 47.97
N GLY A 178 13.44 32.25 47.85
CA GLY A 178 13.90 31.41 48.96
C GLY A 178 12.83 30.47 49.52
N GLN A 179 11.72 30.27 48.81
CA GLN A 179 10.56 29.48 49.25
C GLN A 179 10.61 28.02 48.77
N GLU A 180 11.64 27.64 48.01
CA GLU A 180 11.80 26.30 47.43
C GLU A 180 13.30 25.94 47.42
N THR A 181 13.64 24.65 47.33
CA THR A 181 15.03 24.18 47.39
C THR A 181 15.71 24.14 46.02
N LEU A 182 17.04 24.29 46.01
CA LEU A 182 17.85 24.09 44.78
C LEU A 182 17.66 22.68 44.21
N GLU A 183 17.57 21.67 45.08
CA GLU A 183 17.32 20.29 44.69
C GLU A 183 16.01 20.15 43.90
N LYS A 184 14.92 20.75 44.41
CA LYS A 184 13.63 20.71 43.72
C LYS A 184 13.66 21.46 42.39
N TYR A 185 14.35 22.60 42.33
CA TYR A 185 14.53 23.34 41.09
C TYR A 185 15.28 22.52 40.04
N ASN A 186 16.40 21.90 40.42
CA ASN A 186 17.18 21.03 39.54
C ASN A 186 16.37 19.82 39.05
N GLN A 187 15.57 19.20 39.92
CA GLN A 187 14.69 18.10 39.54
C GLN A 187 13.71 18.50 38.43
N VAL A 188 13.11 19.69 38.53
CA VAL A 188 12.13 20.17 37.53
C VAL A 188 12.83 20.61 36.24
N LEU A 189 14.07 21.12 36.30
CA LEU A 189 14.88 21.39 35.11
C LEU A 189 15.19 20.12 34.32
N VAL A 190 15.59 19.04 35.00
CA VAL A 190 15.82 17.74 34.36
C VAL A 190 14.53 17.24 33.72
N MET A 191 13.41 17.30 34.44
CA MET A 191 12.09 16.92 33.91
C MET A 191 11.70 17.73 32.67
N GLN A 192 11.94 19.05 32.65
CA GLN A 192 11.67 19.88 31.48
C GLN A 192 12.53 19.48 30.28
N THR A 193 13.81 19.17 30.51
CA THR A 193 14.73 18.71 29.46
C THR A 193 14.26 17.38 28.87
N ASP A 194 13.88 16.43 29.72
CA ASP A 194 13.37 15.11 29.30
C ASP A 194 12.07 15.24 28.48
N HIS A 195 11.15 16.10 28.91
CA HIS A 195 9.91 16.35 28.18
C HIS A 195 10.14 17.04 26.83
N ALA A 196 11.07 17.99 26.76
CA ALA A 196 11.46 18.65 25.51
C ALA A 196 12.09 17.65 24.52
N GLN A 197 13.00 16.81 24.99
CA GLN A 197 13.61 15.75 24.16
C GLN A 197 12.56 14.76 23.64
N ASN A 198 11.63 14.34 24.50
CA ASN A 198 10.55 13.45 24.11
C ASN A 198 9.60 14.10 23.08
N LEU A 199 9.30 15.39 23.22
CA LEU A 199 8.48 16.12 22.26
C LEU A 199 9.12 16.11 20.86
N LEU A 200 10.41 16.46 20.77
CA LEU A 200 11.18 16.43 19.52
C LEU A 200 11.19 15.03 18.88
N ASN A 201 11.37 13.99 19.69
CA ASN A 201 11.33 12.61 19.20
C ASN A 201 9.95 12.29 18.59
N THR A 202 8.87 12.65 19.27
CA THR A 202 7.52 12.38 18.76
C THR A 202 7.13 13.21 17.55
N GLU A 203 7.65 14.44 17.42
CA GLU A 203 7.50 15.25 16.21
C GLU A 203 8.16 14.56 15.02
N SER A 204 9.40 14.09 15.18
CA SER A 204 10.11 13.31 14.17
C SER A 204 9.32 12.06 13.77
N GLU A 205 8.76 11.33 14.72
CA GLU A 205 7.91 10.16 14.45
C GLU A 205 6.66 10.50 13.61
N VAL A 206 6.03 11.66 13.85
CA VAL A 206 4.90 12.14 13.02
C VAL A 206 5.36 12.41 11.59
N LEU A 207 6.48 13.09 11.41
CA LEU A 207 7.02 13.43 10.10
C LEU A 207 7.43 12.18 9.31
N ILE A 208 8.05 11.20 9.97
CA ILE A 208 8.41 9.92 9.37
C ILE A 208 7.16 9.14 8.98
N ALA A 209 6.16 9.05 9.85
CA ALA A 209 4.91 8.36 9.56
C ALA A 209 4.16 9.00 8.40
N LYS A 210 4.15 10.34 8.33
CA LYS A 210 3.60 11.11 7.21
C LYS A 210 4.35 10.80 5.91
N SER A 211 5.68 10.94 5.89
CA SER A 211 6.48 10.69 4.70
C SER A 211 6.34 9.24 4.21
N SER A 212 6.24 8.27 5.12
CA SER A 212 6.01 6.87 4.79
C SER A 212 4.64 6.66 4.12
N LEU A 213 3.60 7.34 4.59
CA LEU A 213 2.28 7.28 3.94
C LEU A 213 2.33 7.94 2.56
N GLU A 214 2.94 9.11 2.43
CA GLU A 214 3.06 9.86 1.16
C GLU A 214 3.86 9.09 0.10
N GLU A 215 4.92 8.40 0.51
CA GLU A 215 5.71 7.51 -0.37
C GLU A 215 4.83 6.45 -1.04
N LEU A 216 3.92 5.83 -0.28
CA LEU A 216 3.01 4.81 -0.80
C LEU A 216 1.93 5.40 -1.71
N LEU A 217 1.50 6.63 -1.44
CA LEU A 217 0.49 7.35 -2.23
C LEU A 217 1.07 7.96 -3.51
N GLY A 218 2.38 8.20 -3.54
CA GLY A 218 3.08 8.89 -4.63
C GLY A 218 2.78 10.38 -4.72
N GLN A 219 2.13 10.97 -3.71
CA GLN A 219 1.83 12.39 -3.62
C GLN A 219 1.68 12.83 -2.16
N LYS A 220 1.79 14.14 -1.90
CA LYS A 220 1.69 14.70 -0.56
C LYS A 220 0.27 14.64 -0.04
N LEU A 221 0.08 14.54 1.28
CA LEU A 221 -1.25 14.51 1.89
C LEU A 221 -2.01 15.82 1.67
N GLU A 222 -1.32 16.96 1.59
CA GLU A 222 -1.93 18.28 1.37
C GLU A 222 -2.62 18.40 0.01
N ASP A 223 -2.17 17.63 -0.98
CA ASP A 223 -2.71 17.66 -2.33
C ASP A 223 -3.99 16.80 -2.44
N ILE A 224 -4.30 16.00 -1.41
CA ILE A 224 -5.44 15.10 -1.35
C ILE A 224 -6.59 15.79 -0.61
N LYS A 225 -7.42 16.56 -1.35
CA LYS A 225 -8.62 17.23 -0.80
C LYS A 225 -9.87 16.38 -0.84
#